data_AF-A0A7X6VE74-F1
#
_entry.id   AF-A0A7X6VE74-F1
#
_cell.length_a   1.000
_cell.length_b   1.000
_cell.length_c   1.000
_cell.angle_alpha   90.00
_cell.angle_beta   90.00
_cell.angle_gamma   90.00
#
_symmetry.space_group_name_H-M   'P 1'
#
loop_
_entity.id
_entity.type
_entity.pdbx_description
1 polymer ?
#
loop_
_entity_poly.entity_id
_entity_poly.type
_entity_poly.pdbx_seq_one_letter_code
_entity_poly.pdbx_strand_id
1 'polypeptide(L)'
;MDDIRQNTYREIIPSNIVITDNQVILCTGLPGLEIYEEQLISDIINAVKRLESSDITLLLIERTPPPLDVEATLDILNKPPVNAEFVRTSRTTYEIRPHQMGLSLDRAKLMEVVSYVENREKNEYEEIILPVDFIVPDITEGSLKSRLFSDTLASYTTYFTTNSENNYNRGINIGLAAESIDGTLLLPGEEFSFNKVVGPRTAQKGYKTAHIYVAGQIQDGTGGGVCQVSTTLYNAVLRANLEVRERHNHMFTVGYVPLGHDAAVSYGYADLVFTNTTTYPLRITAEVSSGNALTFKIKSTNDYPGLKVKLATKTISTTPIKVIYIDDNTLPRGIETIVEKGMEGYVVDTYIRVYNGDILIKEEKLHRSAYQMYPRKIRRGNSPVAEIIEEP
;
A
#
# COMPACT_ATOMS: atom_id res chain seq x y z
N MET A 1 -63.91 -33.05 -9.30
CA MET A 1 -62.71 -33.30 -8.48
C MET A 1 -61.66 -32.24 -8.72
N ASP A 2 -61.23 -31.99 -9.95
CA ASP A 2 -60.18 -31.00 -10.22
C ASP A 2 -60.56 -29.57 -9.82
N ASP A 3 -61.81 -29.16 -10.09
CA ASP A 3 -62.33 -27.86 -9.64
C ASP A 3 -62.37 -27.75 -8.09
N ILE A 4 -62.73 -28.83 -7.39
CA ILE A 4 -62.73 -28.86 -5.92
C ILE A 4 -61.30 -28.77 -5.39
N ARG A 5 -60.35 -29.51 -5.97
CA ARG A 5 -58.92 -29.43 -5.62
C ARG A 5 -58.38 -28.01 -5.83
N GLN A 6 -58.67 -27.41 -6.98
CA GLN A 6 -58.16 -26.08 -7.32
C GLN A 6 -58.69 -25.00 -6.37
N ASN A 7 -59.91 -25.16 -5.84
CA ASN A 7 -60.52 -24.21 -4.92
C ASN A 7 -60.24 -24.51 -3.42
N THR A 8 -59.67 -25.66 -3.08
CA THR A 8 -59.43 -26.06 -1.67
C THR A 8 -57.96 -26.29 -1.33
N TYR A 9 -57.11 -26.53 -2.32
CA TYR A 9 -55.69 -26.79 -2.11
C TYR A 9 -54.94 -25.54 -1.64
N ARG A 10 -54.07 -25.71 -0.64
CA ARG A 10 -53.04 -24.75 -0.26
C ARG A 10 -51.71 -25.47 -0.15
N GLU A 11 -50.70 -24.92 -0.81
CA GLU A 11 -49.34 -25.45 -0.75
C GLU A 11 -48.73 -25.23 0.64
N ILE A 12 -47.94 -26.20 1.11
CA ILE A 12 -47.16 -26.07 2.34
C ILE A 12 -45.99 -25.12 2.07
N ILE A 13 -45.84 -24.08 2.89
CA ILE A 13 -44.70 -23.17 2.81
C ILE A 13 -43.74 -23.50 3.97
N PRO A 14 -42.50 -23.96 3.71
CA PRO A 14 -41.55 -24.26 4.77
C PRO A 14 -41.08 -22.98 5.47
N SER A 15 -40.53 -23.14 6.67
CA SER A 15 -39.87 -22.05 7.38
C SER A 15 -38.62 -21.56 6.65
N ASN A 16 -38.30 -20.28 6.81
CA ASN A 16 -37.13 -19.66 6.19
C ASN A 16 -36.43 -18.72 7.18
N ILE A 17 -35.13 -18.53 7.02
CA ILE A 17 -34.34 -17.60 7.83
C ILE A 17 -33.83 -16.47 6.95
N VAL A 18 -34.16 -15.23 7.34
CA VAL A 18 -33.70 -14.02 6.68
C VAL A 18 -32.67 -13.34 7.58
N ILE A 19 -31.48 -13.09 7.03
CA ILE A 19 -30.38 -12.42 7.72
C ILE A 19 -30.27 -11.01 7.18
N THR A 20 -30.36 -10.01 8.05
CA THR A 20 -30.12 -8.60 7.74
C THR A 20 -28.88 -8.10 8.49
N ASP A 21 -28.49 -6.84 8.27
CA ASP A 21 -27.31 -6.24 8.92
C ASP A 21 -27.43 -6.16 10.45
N ASN A 22 -28.64 -6.22 11.01
CA ASN A 22 -28.88 -6.00 12.44
C ASN A 22 -29.80 -7.06 13.10
N GLN A 23 -30.43 -7.94 12.33
CA GLN A 23 -31.37 -8.93 12.84
C GLN A 23 -31.32 -10.24 12.04
N VAL A 24 -31.67 -11.33 12.69
CA VAL A 24 -31.94 -12.61 12.04
C VAL A 24 -33.39 -12.95 12.32
N ILE A 25 -34.17 -13.20 11.28
CA ILE A 25 -35.63 -13.39 11.38
C ILE A 25 -35.97 -14.79 10.90
N LEU A 26 -36.66 -15.55 11.75
CA LEU A 26 -37.34 -16.79 11.38
C LEU A 26 -38.72 -16.44 10.84
N CYS A 27 -38.93 -16.65 9.54
CA CYS A 27 -40.23 -16.66 8.90
C CYS A 27 -40.85 -18.04 9.12
N THR A 28 -41.89 -18.13 9.95
CA THR A 28 -42.54 -19.42 10.24
C THR A 28 -43.23 -20.00 9.00
N GLY A 29 -43.22 -21.33 8.89
CA GLY A 29 -43.87 -22.03 7.79
C GLY A 29 -45.39 -21.95 7.89
N LEU A 30 -46.07 -22.05 6.75
CA LEU A 30 -47.53 -22.11 6.66
C LEU A 30 -47.99 -23.54 6.34
N PRO A 31 -49.02 -24.04 7.04
CA PRO A 31 -49.58 -25.36 6.77
C PRO A 31 -50.30 -25.38 5.41
N GLY A 32 -50.18 -26.51 4.73
CA GLY A 32 -50.92 -26.81 3.52
C GLY A 32 -52.30 -27.38 3.82
N LEU A 33 -53.21 -27.26 2.87
CA LEU A 33 -54.53 -27.87 2.91
C LEU A 33 -54.71 -28.76 1.70
N GLU A 34 -55.09 -30.00 1.94
CA GLU A 34 -55.45 -30.97 0.92
C GLU A 34 -56.83 -31.51 1.21
N ILE A 35 -57.53 -31.99 0.19
CA ILE A 35 -58.81 -32.65 0.40
C ILE A 35 -58.61 -34.14 0.67
N TYR A 36 -59.40 -34.72 1.58
CA TYR A 36 -59.39 -36.16 1.79
C TYR A 36 -60.12 -36.88 0.65
N GLU A 37 -59.37 -37.19 -0.40
CA GLU A 37 -59.93 -37.63 -1.69
C GLU A 37 -60.73 -38.91 -1.61
N GLU A 38 -60.25 -39.91 -0.87
CA GLU A 38 -60.91 -41.21 -0.78
C GLU A 38 -62.30 -41.09 -0.16
N GLN A 39 -62.42 -40.28 0.90
CA GLN A 39 -63.70 -40.02 1.56
C GLN A 39 -64.62 -39.19 0.66
N LEU A 40 -64.11 -38.13 0.03
CA LEU A 40 -64.91 -37.33 -0.89
C LEU A 40 -65.46 -38.18 -2.05
N ILE A 41 -64.64 -39.05 -2.64
CA ILE A 41 -65.07 -39.96 -3.70
C ILE A 41 -66.14 -40.91 -3.20
N SER A 42 -65.95 -41.50 -2.02
CA SER A 42 -66.94 -42.38 -1.38
C SER A 42 -68.27 -41.65 -1.16
N ASP A 43 -68.23 -40.43 -0.64
CA ASP A 43 -69.41 -39.63 -0.33
C ASP A 43 -70.16 -39.20 -1.59
N ILE A 44 -69.44 -38.82 -2.66
CA ILE A 44 -70.02 -38.53 -3.98
C ILE A 44 -70.71 -39.78 -4.54
N ILE A 45 -70.05 -40.95 -4.51
CA ILE A 45 -70.63 -42.20 -5.02
C ILE A 45 -71.90 -42.57 -4.23
N ASN A 46 -71.88 -42.42 -2.91
CA ASN A 46 -73.03 -42.72 -2.06
C ASN A 46 -74.20 -41.76 -2.29
N ALA A 47 -73.93 -40.46 -2.49
CA ALA A 47 -74.94 -39.47 -2.84
C ALA A 47 -75.58 -39.77 -4.21
N VAL A 48 -74.76 -40.05 -5.23
CA VAL A 48 -75.23 -40.39 -6.58
C VAL A 48 -76.12 -41.64 -6.57
N LYS A 49 -75.76 -42.68 -5.80
CA LYS A 49 -76.58 -43.91 -5.67
C LYS A 49 -77.97 -43.66 -5.08
N ARG A 50 -78.15 -42.62 -4.26
CA ARG A 50 -79.44 -42.27 -3.65
C ARG A 50 -80.37 -41.49 -4.59
N LEU A 51 -79.83 -40.93 -5.68
CA LEU A 51 -80.58 -40.14 -6.68
C LEU A 51 -81.37 -38.97 -6.08
N GLU A 52 -80.94 -38.46 -4.93
CA GLU A 52 -81.53 -37.34 -4.21
C GLU A 52 -80.49 -36.23 -4.04
N SER A 53 -80.95 -34.97 -3.92
CA SER A 53 -80.07 -33.85 -3.60
C SER A 53 -79.38 -34.08 -2.26
N SER A 54 -78.06 -34.00 -2.23
CA SER A 54 -77.26 -34.24 -1.02
C SER A 54 -76.15 -33.20 -0.90
N ASP A 55 -75.97 -32.65 0.30
CA ASP A 55 -74.82 -31.81 0.62
C ASP A 55 -73.65 -32.70 1.06
N ILE A 56 -72.47 -32.47 0.48
CA ILE A 56 -71.25 -33.21 0.82
C ILE A 56 -70.31 -32.27 1.56
N THR A 57 -69.98 -32.63 2.81
CA THR A 57 -68.99 -31.90 3.60
C THR A 57 -67.60 -32.25 3.12
N LEU A 58 -66.84 -31.25 2.67
CA LEU A 58 -65.44 -31.45 2.27
C LEU A 58 -64.58 -31.61 3.52
N LEU A 59 -64.00 -32.79 3.70
CA LEU A 59 -63.02 -33.02 4.76
C LEU A 59 -61.63 -32.60 4.26
N LEU A 60 -61.08 -31.55 4.88
CA LEU A 60 -59.73 -31.06 4.58
C LEU A 60 -58.72 -31.70 5.55
N ILE A 61 -57.59 -32.12 5.01
CA ILE A 61 -56.41 -32.57 5.76
C ILE A 61 -55.43 -31.41 5.78
N GLU A 62 -55.12 -30.95 6.99
CA GLU A 62 -54.03 -30.00 7.21
C GLU A 62 -52.69 -30.75 7.24
N ARG A 63 -51.73 -30.27 6.48
CA ARG A 63 -50.35 -30.77 6.47
C ARG A 63 -49.44 -29.70 7.05
N THR A 64 -48.82 -29.99 8.18
CA THR A 64 -47.89 -29.06 8.82
C THR A 64 -46.55 -29.03 8.07
N PRO A 65 -45.87 -27.87 8.03
CA PRO A 65 -44.52 -27.79 7.50
C PRO A 65 -43.56 -28.67 8.34
N PRO A 66 -42.44 -29.13 7.74
CA PRO A 66 -41.42 -29.83 8.51
C PRO A 66 -40.88 -28.93 9.64
N PRO A 67 -40.50 -29.52 10.80
CA PRO A 67 -39.95 -28.76 11.91
C PRO A 67 -38.63 -28.10 11.49
N LEU A 68 -38.30 -26.99 12.16
CA LEU A 68 -37.04 -26.29 11.93
C LEU A 68 -35.86 -27.21 12.29
N ASP A 69 -34.95 -27.42 11.34
CA ASP A 69 -33.72 -28.17 11.60
C ASP A 69 -32.76 -27.32 12.45
N VAL A 70 -32.66 -27.67 13.73
CA VAL A 70 -31.85 -26.96 14.73
C VAL A 70 -30.37 -27.01 14.39
N GLU A 71 -29.84 -28.16 13.96
CA GLU A 71 -28.41 -28.29 13.65
C GLU A 71 -28.07 -27.49 12.41
N ALA A 72 -28.85 -27.65 11.34
CA ALA A 72 -28.62 -26.91 10.10
C ALA A 72 -28.74 -25.39 10.32
N THR A 73 -29.69 -24.96 11.16
CA THR A 73 -29.85 -23.55 11.53
C THR A 73 -28.63 -23.02 12.29
N LEU A 74 -28.15 -23.77 13.28
CA LEU A 74 -26.94 -23.41 14.03
C LEU A 74 -25.71 -23.37 13.12
N ASP A 75 -25.55 -24.31 12.19
CA ASP A 75 -24.42 -24.31 11.25
C ASP A 75 -24.45 -23.13 10.28
N ILE A 76 -25.65 -22.70 9.86
CA ILE A 76 -25.82 -21.52 9.01
C ILE A 76 -25.48 -20.23 9.77
N LEU A 77 -25.89 -20.15 11.04
CA LEU A 77 -25.80 -18.94 11.85
C LEU A 77 -24.52 -18.84 12.67
N ASN A 78 -23.87 -19.93 13.08
CA ASN A 78 -22.66 -19.88 13.89
C ASN A 78 -21.42 -19.72 13.02
N LYS A 79 -21.20 -18.50 12.52
CA LYS A 79 -20.07 -18.16 11.66
C LYS A 79 -19.17 -17.14 12.33
N PRO A 80 -17.84 -17.33 12.31
CA PRO A 80 -16.91 -16.34 12.85
C PRO A 80 -16.96 -15.06 12.02
N PRO A 81 -16.64 -13.90 12.62
CA PRO A 81 -16.53 -12.65 11.88
C PRO A 81 -15.36 -12.69 10.89
N VAL A 82 -15.46 -11.89 9.83
CA VAL A 82 -14.40 -11.74 8.83
C VAL A 82 -13.93 -10.29 8.83
N ASN A 83 -12.63 -10.09 9.04
CA ASN A 83 -11.99 -8.78 9.06
C ASN A 83 -12.10 -8.06 7.70
N ALA A 84 -12.17 -6.72 7.74
CA ALA A 84 -11.93 -5.91 6.56
C ALA A 84 -10.47 -6.08 6.10
N GLU A 85 -10.28 -6.07 4.78
CA GLU A 85 -8.99 -6.41 4.17
C GLU A 85 -8.52 -5.30 3.23
N PHE A 86 -7.24 -4.93 3.32
CA PHE A 86 -6.57 -4.09 2.33
C PHE A 86 -6.13 -4.96 1.14
N VAL A 87 -6.55 -4.60 -0.06
CA VAL A 87 -6.21 -5.35 -1.28
C VAL A 87 -5.57 -4.41 -2.28
N ARG A 88 -4.28 -4.62 -2.56
CA ARG A 88 -3.56 -3.86 -3.58
C ARG A 88 -4.00 -4.31 -4.97
N THR A 89 -4.54 -3.40 -5.78
CA THR A 89 -5.02 -3.69 -7.14
C THR A 89 -3.99 -3.35 -8.22
N SER A 90 -3.06 -2.43 -7.94
CA SER A 90 -1.91 -2.13 -8.80
C SER A 90 -0.73 -1.58 -7.97
N ARG A 91 0.36 -1.15 -8.61
CA ARG A 91 1.47 -0.48 -7.91
C ARG A 91 1.02 0.73 -7.08
N THR A 92 -0.03 1.43 -7.49
CA THR A 92 -0.45 2.70 -6.87
C THR A 92 -1.91 2.73 -6.41
N THR A 93 -2.70 1.71 -6.74
CA THR A 93 -4.13 1.63 -6.40
C THR A 93 -4.44 0.45 -5.49
N TYR A 94 -5.48 0.60 -4.68
CA TYR A 94 -5.96 -0.42 -3.77
C TYR A 94 -7.48 -0.30 -3.58
N GLU A 95 -8.06 -1.37 -3.05
CA GLU A 95 -9.44 -1.44 -2.57
C GLU A 95 -9.46 -1.92 -1.11
N ILE A 96 -10.56 -1.65 -0.42
CA ILE A 96 -10.83 -2.21 0.91
C ILE A 96 -12.01 -3.15 0.76
N ARG A 97 -11.81 -4.43 1.06
CA ARG A 97 -12.93 -5.36 1.18
C ARG A 97 -13.61 -5.13 2.52
N PRO A 98 -14.93 -4.94 2.55
CA PRO A 98 -15.65 -4.69 3.78
C PRO A 98 -15.59 -5.92 4.69
N HIS A 99 -15.64 -5.65 5.98
CA HIS A 99 -15.77 -6.69 7.00
C HIS A 99 -17.14 -7.38 6.93
N GLN A 100 -17.21 -8.61 7.44
CA GLN A 100 -18.47 -9.33 7.64
C GLN A 100 -18.65 -9.61 9.13
N MET A 101 -19.83 -9.30 9.65
CA MET A 101 -20.18 -9.60 11.03
C MET A 101 -20.24 -11.11 11.24
N GLY A 102 -19.70 -11.57 12.35
CA GLY A 102 -19.90 -12.93 12.82
C GLY A 102 -21.28 -13.05 13.45
N LEU A 103 -21.81 -14.27 13.47
CA LEU A 103 -23.10 -14.58 14.04
C LEU A 103 -22.91 -15.73 15.02
N SER A 104 -23.58 -15.65 16.17
CA SER A 104 -23.56 -16.68 17.19
C SER A 104 -24.94 -16.83 17.80
N LEU A 105 -25.51 -18.01 17.71
CA LEU A 105 -26.78 -18.39 18.31
C LEU A 105 -26.56 -19.55 19.26
N ASP A 106 -26.95 -19.34 20.52
CA ASP A 106 -26.96 -20.40 21.51
C ASP A 106 -28.08 -21.40 21.22
N ARG A 107 -27.75 -22.69 21.34
CA ARG A 107 -28.69 -23.78 21.08
C ARG A 107 -29.92 -23.72 21.98
N ALA A 108 -29.76 -23.42 23.27
CA ALA A 108 -30.89 -23.39 24.19
C ALA A 108 -31.84 -22.25 23.83
N LYS A 109 -31.32 -21.08 23.47
CA LYS A 109 -32.14 -19.96 22.98
C LYS A 109 -32.90 -20.30 21.69
N LEU A 110 -32.27 -21.02 20.75
CA LEU A 110 -32.96 -21.47 19.54
C LEU A 110 -34.07 -22.48 19.88
N MET A 111 -33.80 -23.42 20.79
CA MET A 111 -34.80 -24.40 21.23
C MET A 111 -36.02 -23.75 21.90
N GLU A 112 -35.85 -22.64 22.62
CA GLU A 112 -36.97 -21.86 23.17
C GLU A 112 -37.87 -21.32 22.06
N VAL A 113 -37.29 -20.78 20.98
CA VAL A 113 -38.03 -20.31 19.81
C VAL A 113 -38.74 -21.46 19.10
N VAL A 114 -38.06 -22.58 18.88
CA VAL A 114 -38.64 -23.78 18.26
C VAL A 114 -39.82 -24.28 19.09
N SER A 115 -39.65 -24.39 20.41
CA SER A 115 -40.71 -24.81 21.33
C SER A 115 -41.91 -23.85 21.30
N TYR A 116 -41.69 -22.55 21.18
CA TYR A 116 -42.78 -21.59 21.03
C TYR A 116 -43.56 -21.82 19.72
N VAL A 117 -42.84 -21.99 18.59
CA VAL A 117 -43.44 -22.20 17.26
C VAL A 117 -44.23 -23.50 17.19
N GLU A 118 -43.76 -24.56 17.84
CA GLU A 118 -44.42 -25.88 17.84
C GLU A 118 -45.65 -25.95 18.75
N ASN A 119 -45.69 -25.17 19.83
CA ASN A 119 -46.75 -25.26 20.85
C ASN A 119 -47.78 -24.12 20.80
N ARG A 120 -47.72 -23.24 19.79
CA ARG A 120 -48.68 -22.13 19.62
C ARG A 120 -50.07 -22.63 19.23
N GLU A 121 -51.10 -21.93 19.68
CA GLU A 121 -52.50 -22.32 19.43
C GLU A 121 -52.92 -22.17 17.95
N LYS A 122 -52.24 -21.30 17.19
CA LYS A 122 -52.55 -21.01 15.79
C LYS A 122 -51.32 -21.12 14.89
N ASN A 123 -51.44 -21.90 13.82
CA ASN A 123 -50.41 -22.06 12.79
C ASN A 123 -50.43 -20.92 11.76
N GLU A 124 -50.48 -19.68 12.22
CA GLU A 124 -50.44 -18.49 11.36
C GLU A 124 -49.00 -18.07 11.04
N TYR A 125 -48.82 -17.30 9.97
CA TYR A 125 -47.52 -16.73 9.62
C TYR A 125 -47.08 -15.70 10.66
N GLU A 126 -45.83 -15.80 11.08
CA GLU A 126 -45.19 -14.95 12.07
C GLU A 126 -43.70 -14.79 11.73
N GLU A 127 -43.19 -13.59 11.92
CA GLU A 127 -41.77 -13.25 11.83
C GLU A 127 -41.18 -13.13 13.23
N ILE A 128 -40.31 -14.06 13.59
CA ILE A 128 -39.71 -14.13 14.92
C ILE A 128 -38.26 -13.72 14.84
N ILE A 129 -37.87 -12.71 15.60
CA ILE A 129 -36.46 -12.29 15.71
C ILE A 129 -35.72 -13.36 16.52
N LEU A 130 -34.74 -14.01 15.90
CA LEU A 130 -33.87 -14.96 16.56
C LEU A 130 -32.87 -14.21 17.46
N PRO A 131 -32.59 -14.72 18.67
CA PRO A 131 -31.70 -14.07 19.64
C PRO A 131 -30.22 -14.35 19.31
N VAL A 132 -29.80 -13.91 18.12
CA VAL A 132 -28.43 -14.06 17.60
C VAL A 132 -27.56 -12.92 18.13
N ASP A 133 -26.40 -13.29 18.64
CA ASP A 133 -25.34 -12.38 19.04
C ASP A 133 -24.47 -12.04 17.81
N PHE A 134 -24.40 -10.75 17.46
CA PHE A 134 -23.58 -10.25 16.36
C PHE A 134 -22.17 -9.97 16.85
N ILE A 135 -21.19 -10.67 16.29
CA ILE A 135 -19.78 -10.56 16.66
C ILE A 135 -19.11 -9.57 15.71
N VAL A 136 -18.62 -8.45 16.24
CA VAL A 136 -17.86 -7.47 15.45
C VAL A 136 -16.44 -8.02 15.18
N PRO A 137 -15.94 -7.97 13.95
CA PRO A 137 -14.56 -8.34 13.64
C PRO A 137 -13.54 -7.39 14.30
N ASP A 138 -12.34 -7.92 14.56
CA ASP A 138 -11.22 -7.14 15.12
C ASP A 138 -10.86 -5.92 14.26
N ILE A 139 -10.95 -6.07 12.94
CA ILE A 139 -10.67 -5.01 11.98
C ILE A 139 -11.95 -4.73 11.20
N THR A 140 -12.61 -3.62 11.55
CA THR A 140 -13.72 -3.08 10.77
C THR A 140 -13.22 -2.21 9.62
N GLU A 141 -14.05 -2.02 8.61
CA GLU A 141 -13.73 -1.14 7.47
C GLU A 141 -13.39 0.28 7.94
N GLY A 142 -14.16 0.83 8.89
CA GLY A 142 -13.92 2.16 9.46
C GLY A 142 -12.59 2.25 10.19
N SER A 143 -12.23 1.23 10.97
CA SER A 143 -10.95 1.17 11.69
C SER A 143 -9.75 1.04 10.74
N LEU A 144 -9.90 0.27 9.65
CA LEU A 144 -8.87 0.12 8.65
C LEU A 144 -8.64 1.43 7.89
N LYS A 145 -9.73 2.07 7.42
CA LYS A 145 -9.66 3.35 6.70
C LYS A 145 -9.01 4.47 7.52
N SER A 146 -9.31 4.54 8.82
CA SER A 146 -8.78 5.61 9.67
C SER A 146 -7.29 5.46 9.97
N ARG A 147 -6.76 4.23 9.97
CA ARG A 147 -5.35 3.94 10.24
C ARG A 147 -4.50 3.83 8.98
N LEU A 148 -5.09 3.49 7.84
CA LEU A 148 -4.33 3.21 6.61
C LEU A 148 -3.63 4.48 6.09
N PHE A 149 -2.29 4.44 6.08
CA PHE A 149 -1.42 5.57 5.69
C PHE A 149 -1.66 6.87 6.47
N SER A 150 -2.16 6.79 7.71
CA SER A 150 -2.44 7.93 8.59
C SER A 150 -1.18 8.73 8.94
N ASP A 151 -0.06 8.04 9.10
CA ASP A 151 1.17 8.59 9.63
C ASP A 151 2.22 8.77 8.55
N THR A 152 3.08 9.77 8.73
CA THR A 152 4.33 9.90 7.97
C THR A 152 5.46 9.37 8.84
N LEU A 153 5.97 8.18 8.52
CA LEU A 153 7.09 7.56 9.26
C LEU A 153 8.35 8.40 9.13
N ALA A 154 8.60 8.92 7.92
CA ALA A 154 9.68 9.85 7.67
C ALA A 154 9.47 10.68 6.42
N SER A 155 10.17 11.80 6.37
CA SER A 155 10.29 12.66 5.20
C SER A 155 11.75 13.06 5.01
N TYR A 156 12.18 13.21 3.77
CA TYR A 156 13.48 13.79 3.46
C TYR A 156 13.41 14.63 2.19
N THR A 157 14.12 15.76 2.22
CA THR A 157 14.10 16.75 1.14
C THR A 157 15.53 17.08 0.73
N THR A 158 15.73 17.20 -0.58
CA THR A 158 16.98 17.72 -1.17
C THR A 158 16.63 18.81 -2.16
N TYR A 159 17.58 19.67 -2.46
CA TYR A 159 17.39 20.80 -3.37
C TYR A 159 18.23 20.65 -4.63
N PHE A 160 17.77 21.24 -5.71
CA PHE A 160 18.52 21.36 -6.96
C PHE A 160 18.36 22.78 -7.53
N THR A 161 19.04 23.06 -8.63
CA THR A 161 18.91 24.33 -9.34
C THR A 161 18.45 24.07 -10.77
N THR A 162 17.93 25.12 -11.42
CA THR A 162 17.46 25.09 -12.82
C THR A 162 17.96 26.32 -13.60
N ASN A 163 19.02 26.97 -13.11
CA ASN A 163 19.55 28.25 -13.60
C ASN A 163 20.49 28.15 -14.81
N SER A 164 20.69 26.96 -15.34
CA SER A 164 21.44 26.70 -16.58
C SER A 164 20.69 25.63 -17.37
N GLU A 165 20.95 25.52 -18.67
CA GLU A 165 20.31 24.48 -19.50
C GLU A 165 20.55 23.07 -18.95
N ASN A 166 21.79 22.77 -18.55
CA ASN A 166 22.13 21.51 -17.91
C ASN A 166 21.31 21.26 -16.62
N ASN A 167 21.20 22.28 -15.76
CA ASN A 167 20.48 22.18 -14.50
C ASN A 167 18.96 22.08 -14.71
N TYR A 168 18.43 22.74 -15.74
CA TYR A 168 17.04 22.64 -16.15
C TYR A 168 16.71 21.21 -16.64
N ASN A 169 17.55 20.65 -17.53
CA ASN A 169 17.42 19.27 -17.99
C ASN A 169 17.50 18.26 -16.83
N ARG A 170 18.40 18.52 -15.87
CA ARG A 170 18.51 17.73 -14.64
C ARG A 170 17.22 17.79 -13.80
N GLY A 171 16.60 18.96 -13.69
CA GLY A 171 15.31 19.14 -13.02
C GLY A 171 14.19 18.32 -13.66
N ILE A 172 14.11 18.32 -15.00
CA ILE A 172 13.16 17.47 -15.75
C ILE A 172 13.37 15.99 -15.42
N ASN A 173 14.62 15.52 -15.46
CA ASN A 173 14.95 14.12 -15.15
C ASN A 173 14.58 13.74 -13.72
N ILE A 174 14.78 14.64 -12.75
CA ILE A 174 14.38 14.46 -11.35
C ILE A 174 12.85 14.32 -11.25
N GLY A 175 12.11 15.19 -11.94
CA GLY A 175 10.64 15.13 -11.98
C GLY A 175 10.12 13.80 -12.50
N LEU A 176 10.59 13.36 -13.68
CA LEU A 176 10.17 12.11 -14.31
C LEU A 176 10.46 10.88 -13.44
N ALA A 177 11.63 10.83 -12.81
CA ALA A 177 11.98 9.73 -11.91
C ALA A 177 11.18 9.76 -10.60
N ALA A 178 10.91 10.94 -10.05
CA ALA A 178 10.06 11.09 -8.86
C ALA A 178 8.61 10.66 -9.14
N GLU A 179 8.04 11.13 -10.25
CA GLU A 179 6.68 10.76 -10.70
C GLU A 179 6.54 9.24 -10.90
N SER A 180 7.56 8.58 -11.45
CA SER A 180 7.57 7.13 -11.60
C SER A 180 7.45 6.38 -10.27
N ILE A 181 7.93 6.97 -9.17
CA ILE A 181 7.94 6.36 -7.82
C ILE A 181 6.71 6.77 -7.02
N ASP A 182 6.15 7.95 -7.27
CA ASP A 182 5.03 8.48 -6.52
C ASP A 182 3.85 7.49 -6.48
N GLY A 183 3.19 7.46 -5.33
CA GLY A 183 2.06 6.58 -5.04
C GLY A 183 2.40 5.10 -4.85
N THR A 184 3.67 4.67 -4.95
CA THR A 184 4.02 3.23 -4.86
C THR A 184 3.59 2.63 -3.53
N LEU A 185 2.86 1.52 -3.60
CA LEU A 185 2.37 0.72 -2.48
C LEU A 185 3.22 -0.52 -2.26
N LEU A 186 3.73 -0.70 -1.05
CA LEU A 186 4.46 -1.89 -0.60
C LEU A 186 3.71 -2.60 0.52
N LEU A 187 3.40 -3.88 0.34
CA LEU A 187 2.86 -4.71 1.41
C LEU A 187 3.96 -5.11 2.41
N PRO A 188 3.60 -5.50 3.65
CA PRO A 188 4.55 -6.07 4.60
C PRO A 188 5.41 -7.17 4.00
N GLY A 189 6.74 -7.08 4.18
CA GLY A 189 7.72 -8.03 3.65
C GLY A 189 8.10 -7.85 2.17
N GLU A 190 7.43 -6.98 1.41
CA GLU A 190 7.77 -6.76 0.00
C GLU A 190 9.00 -5.86 -0.19
N GLU A 191 9.73 -6.10 -1.27
CA GLU A 191 10.87 -5.29 -1.68
C GLU A 191 10.50 -4.24 -2.72
N PHE A 192 11.05 -3.04 -2.55
CA PHE A 192 11.11 -2.01 -3.56
C PHE A 192 12.46 -2.06 -4.24
N SER A 193 12.49 -1.99 -5.57
CA SER A 193 13.70 -1.78 -6.37
C SER A 193 13.54 -0.51 -7.20
N PHE A 194 14.48 0.42 -7.05
CA PHE A 194 14.45 1.70 -7.73
C PHE A 194 14.51 1.53 -9.25
N ASN A 195 15.38 0.65 -9.74
CA ASN A 195 15.48 0.38 -11.17
C ASN A 195 14.27 -0.35 -11.76
N LYS A 196 13.60 -1.23 -11.00
CA LYS A 196 12.34 -1.86 -11.44
C LYS A 196 11.22 -0.83 -11.60
N VAL A 197 11.11 0.12 -10.67
CA VAL A 197 10.04 1.13 -10.69
C VAL A 197 10.30 2.25 -11.69
N VAL A 198 11.52 2.80 -11.73
CA VAL A 198 11.86 3.93 -12.62
C VAL A 198 12.21 3.47 -14.04
N GLY A 199 12.79 2.27 -14.19
CA GLY A 199 13.18 1.71 -15.49
C GLY A 199 14.38 2.42 -16.15
N PRO A 200 14.65 2.13 -17.44
CA PRO A 200 15.76 2.75 -18.17
C PRO A 200 15.54 4.24 -18.43
N ARG A 201 16.60 5.04 -18.41
CA ARG A 201 16.56 6.52 -18.53
C ARG A 201 16.86 6.91 -19.97
N THR A 202 15.87 6.80 -20.84
CA THR A 202 16.03 7.01 -22.29
C THR A 202 15.34 8.28 -22.77
N ALA A 203 15.80 8.82 -23.91
CA ALA A 203 15.18 9.99 -24.53
C ALA A 203 13.70 9.75 -24.91
N GLN A 204 13.34 8.53 -25.30
CA GLN A 204 11.95 8.15 -25.62
C GLN A 204 11.02 8.26 -24.41
N LYS A 205 11.55 8.08 -23.19
CA LYS A 205 10.81 8.28 -21.94
C LYS A 205 10.86 9.73 -21.43
N GLY A 206 11.33 10.66 -22.26
CA GLY A 206 11.38 12.09 -21.95
C GLY A 206 12.64 12.53 -21.19
N TYR A 207 13.52 11.61 -20.80
CA TYR A 207 14.77 11.98 -20.12
C TYR A 207 15.66 12.83 -21.03
N LYS A 208 16.21 13.89 -20.46
CA LYS A 208 17.09 14.85 -21.11
C LYS A 208 18.56 14.53 -20.84
N THR A 209 19.42 15.00 -21.73
CA THR A 209 20.86 14.99 -21.55
C THR A 209 21.26 16.01 -20.49
N ALA A 210 22.01 15.55 -19.49
CA ALA A 210 22.60 16.37 -18.44
C ALA A 210 23.93 15.75 -18.02
N HIS A 211 24.75 16.49 -17.29
CA HIS A 211 26.03 16.02 -16.80
C HIS A 211 25.86 14.78 -15.91
N ILE A 212 26.64 13.75 -16.22
CA ILE A 212 26.82 12.50 -15.49
C ILE A 212 28.30 12.28 -15.21
N TYR A 213 28.60 11.44 -14.22
CA TYR A 213 29.97 11.01 -13.95
C TYR A 213 30.18 9.61 -14.52
N VAL A 214 31.09 9.48 -15.49
CA VAL A 214 31.43 8.20 -16.13
C VAL A 214 32.94 8.06 -16.15
N ALA A 215 33.45 6.92 -15.64
CA ALA A 215 34.87 6.60 -15.60
C ALA A 215 35.76 7.74 -15.02
N GLY A 216 35.26 8.41 -13.99
CA GLY A 216 35.99 9.50 -13.35
C GLY A 216 35.98 10.83 -14.12
N GLN A 217 35.10 11.01 -15.10
CA GLN A 217 34.98 12.26 -15.89
C GLN A 217 33.54 12.76 -15.88
N ILE A 218 33.37 14.08 -15.98
CA ILE A 218 32.07 14.70 -16.24
C ILE A 218 31.79 14.59 -17.73
N GLN A 219 30.70 13.91 -18.09
CA GLN A 219 30.25 13.71 -19.47
C GLN A 219 28.77 14.05 -19.57
N ASP A 220 28.32 14.38 -20.77
CA ASP A 220 26.90 14.52 -21.04
C ASP A 220 26.25 13.15 -21.26
N GLY A 221 25.15 12.88 -20.56
CA GLY A 221 24.42 11.64 -20.74
C GLY A 221 22.96 11.76 -20.34
N THR A 222 22.14 10.84 -20.84
CA THR A 222 20.70 10.84 -20.58
C THR A 222 20.40 10.45 -19.13
N GLY A 223 19.53 11.20 -18.47
CA GLY A 223 19.10 10.90 -17.09
C GLY A 223 20.01 11.46 -15.98
N GLY A 224 20.90 12.41 -16.31
CA GLY A 224 21.63 13.17 -15.28
C GLY A 224 20.66 13.77 -14.26
N GLY A 225 20.94 13.55 -12.96
CA GLY A 225 20.08 13.96 -11.84
C GLY A 225 19.34 12.84 -11.11
N VAL A 226 19.16 11.67 -11.75
CA VAL A 226 18.38 10.56 -11.17
C VAL A 226 18.99 9.99 -9.89
N CYS A 227 20.32 10.02 -9.73
CA CYS A 227 20.96 9.58 -8.48
C CYS A 227 20.61 10.47 -7.26
N GLN A 228 20.20 11.73 -7.49
CA GLN A 228 19.66 12.55 -6.40
C GLN A 228 18.32 11.99 -5.95
N VAL A 229 17.49 11.48 -6.87
CA VAL A 229 16.18 10.90 -6.54
C VAL A 229 16.33 9.65 -5.67
N SER A 230 17.21 8.72 -6.04
CA SER A 230 17.51 7.54 -5.22
C SER A 230 18.10 7.93 -3.86
N THR A 231 19.00 8.92 -3.82
CA THR A 231 19.58 9.41 -2.57
C THR A 231 18.54 10.02 -1.63
N THR A 232 17.62 10.81 -2.16
CA THR A 232 16.57 11.44 -1.35
C THR A 232 15.60 10.39 -0.81
N LEU A 233 15.19 9.43 -1.65
CA LEU A 233 14.37 8.30 -1.23
C LEU A 233 15.08 7.48 -0.14
N TYR A 234 16.34 7.10 -0.36
CA TYR A 234 17.15 6.34 0.58
C TYR A 234 17.21 7.00 1.98
N ASN A 235 17.35 8.33 2.04
CA ASN A 235 17.36 9.04 3.32
C ASN A 235 16.01 9.05 4.03
N ALA A 236 14.90 9.08 3.28
CA ALA A 236 13.56 8.93 3.83
C ALA A 236 13.33 7.49 4.32
N VAL A 237 13.76 6.49 3.56
CA VAL A 237 13.69 5.05 3.89
C VAL A 237 14.44 4.73 5.18
N LEU A 238 15.69 5.18 5.30
CA LEU A 238 16.46 4.97 6.54
C LEU A 238 15.82 5.65 7.75
N ARG A 239 15.27 6.86 7.58
CA ARG A 239 14.58 7.58 8.66
C ARG A 239 13.26 6.96 9.05
N ALA A 240 12.62 6.24 8.13
CA ALA A 240 11.45 5.40 8.40
C ALA A 240 11.83 4.05 9.04
N ASN A 241 13.12 3.85 9.38
CA ASN A 241 13.66 2.64 9.98
C ASN A 241 13.43 1.37 9.14
N LEU A 242 13.40 1.52 7.81
CA LEU A 242 13.24 0.41 6.89
C LEU A 242 14.60 -0.22 6.56
N GLU A 243 14.59 -1.52 6.32
CA GLU A 243 15.80 -2.27 5.95
C GLU A 243 16.19 -2.01 4.49
N VAL A 244 17.43 -1.58 4.27
CA VAL A 244 18.01 -1.41 2.93
C VAL A 244 18.85 -2.63 2.59
N ARG A 245 18.46 -3.34 1.52
CA ARG A 245 19.09 -4.56 1.03
C ARG A 245 20.24 -4.29 0.06
N GLU A 246 20.10 -3.27 -0.77
CA GLU A 246 21.13 -2.85 -1.72
C GLU A 246 21.28 -1.34 -1.70
N ARG A 247 22.54 -0.89 -1.60
CA ARG A 247 22.92 0.51 -1.75
C ARG A 247 24.37 0.61 -2.21
N HIS A 248 24.63 1.58 -3.09
CA HIS A 248 25.98 1.93 -3.55
C HIS A 248 26.29 3.40 -3.24
N ASN A 249 27.52 3.74 -2.86
CA ASN A 249 27.94 5.14 -2.82
C ASN A 249 28.38 5.62 -4.20
N HIS A 250 28.31 6.94 -4.41
CA HIS A 250 28.92 7.59 -5.56
C HIS A 250 30.44 7.48 -5.50
N MET A 251 31.06 7.48 -6.69
CA MET A 251 32.51 7.54 -6.84
C MET A 251 33.10 8.83 -6.25
N PHE A 252 32.41 9.97 -6.41
CA PHE A 252 32.80 11.27 -5.87
C PHE A 252 31.75 11.79 -4.89
N THR A 253 32.12 12.73 -4.02
CA THR A 253 31.17 13.36 -3.10
C THR A 253 30.08 14.13 -3.82
N VAL A 254 28.87 14.14 -3.27
CA VAL A 254 27.73 14.91 -3.80
C VAL A 254 27.37 16.04 -2.85
N GLY A 255 26.98 17.19 -3.41
CA GLY A 255 26.73 18.41 -2.63
C GLY A 255 25.33 18.52 -1.99
N TYR A 256 24.43 17.58 -2.25
CA TYR A 256 23.02 17.65 -1.82
C TYR A 256 22.68 16.79 -0.61
N VAL A 257 23.63 16.01 -0.08
CA VAL A 257 23.51 15.26 1.18
C VAL A 257 24.86 15.18 1.92
N PRO A 258 24.86 14.91 3.25
CA PRO A 258 26.09 14.62 3.97
C PRO A 258 26.84 13.38 3.44
N LEU A 259 28.14 13.29 3.76
CA LEU A 259 28.95 12.11 3.42
C LEU A 259 28.34 10.83 4.02
N GLY A 260 28.33 9.77 3.23
CA GLY A 260 27.79 8.45 3.57
C GLY A 260 26.26 8.35 3.47
N HIS A 261 25.57 9.43 3.14
CA HIS A 261 24.10 9.44 3.06
C HIS A 261 23.58 9.30 1.63
N ASP A 262 24.45 9.17 0.65
CA ASP A 262 24.09 9.05 -0.76
C ASP A 262 23.74 7.62 -1.17
N ALA A 263 22.94 7.45 -2.22
CA ALA A 263 22.66 6.17 -2.84
C ALA A 263 22.72 6.33 -4.37
N ALA A 264 23.80 5.86 -4.98
CA ALA A 264 24.01 5.88 -6.42
C ALA A 264 23.24 4.74 -7.09
N VAL A 265 22.72 5.02 -8.28
CA VAL A 265 21.98 4.05 -9.09
C VAL A 265 22.40 4.15 -10.54
N SER A 266 22.48 3.00 -11.20
CA SER A 266 22.77 2.85 -12.61
C SER A 266 21.92 1.70 -13.15
N TYR A 267 21.12 1.96 -14.17
CA TYR A 267 20.20 0.95 -14.69
C TYR A 267 20.97 -0.29 -15.19
N GLY A 268 20.67 -1.46 -14.62
CA GLY A 268 21.34 -2.73 -14.94
C GLY A 268 22.66 -2.99 -14.20
N TYR A 269 23.12 -2.10 -13.33
CA TYR A 269 24.38 -2.28 -12.59
C TYR A 269 24.29 -1.98 -11.09
N ALA A 270 23.70 -0.84 -10.69
CA ALA A 270 23.59 -0.43 -9.30
C ALA A 270 22.15 -0.03 -8.98
N ASP A 271 21.57 -0.59 -7.92
CA ASP A 271 20.20 -0.32 -7.52
C ASP A 271 20.11 0.20 -6.07
N LEU A 272 18.94 0.73 -5.74
CA LEU A 272 18.51 0.95 -4.37
C LEU A 272 17.37 -0.02 -4.11
N VAL A 273 17.61 -1.00 -3.23
CA VAL A 273 16.62 -2.00 -2.84
C VAL A 273 16.38 -1.93 -1.35
N PHE A 274 15.12 -1.89 -0.93
CA PHE A 274 14.72 -1.90 0.47
C PHE A 274 13.42 -2.67 0.68
N THR A 275 13.20 -3.14 1.90
CA THR A 275 12.05 -3.97 2.25
C THR A 275 11.09 -3.19 3.15
N ASN A 276 9.78 -3.38 2.95
CA ASN A 276 8.80 -2.97 3.95
C ASN A 276 8.88 -3.91 5.15
N THR A 277 9.63 -3.51 6.17
CA THR A 277 9.76 -4.28 7.42
C THR A 277 8.69 -3.95 8.46
N THR A 278 7.67 -3.15 8.12
CA THR A 278 6.55 -2.85 9.02
C THR A 278 5.46 -3.92 8.89
N THR A 279 4.54 -3.95 9.84
CA THR A 279 3.34 -4.81 9.84
C THR A 279 2.20 -4.24 9.00
N TYR A 280 2.36 -3.04 8.42
CA TYR A 280 1.33 -2.35 7.66
C TYR A 280 1.78 -2.05 6.23
N PRO A 281 0.83 -1.87 5.29
CA PRO A 281 1.18 -1.33 3.98
C PRO A 281 1.89 0.02 4.09
N LEU A 282 2.88 0.24 3.22
CA LEU A 282 3.56 1.52 3.02
C LEU A 282 3.10 2.17 1.72
N ARG A 283 2.97 3.50 1.73
CA ARG A 283 2.86 4.33 0.53
C ARG A 283 4.03 5.28 0.46
N ILE A 284 4.76 5.24 -0.66
CA ILE A 284 5.83 6.17 -0.98
C ILE A 284 5.20 7.34 -1.73
N THR A 285 5.37 8.56 -1.22
CA THR A 285 4.97 9.77 -1.95
C THR A 285 6.19 10.57 -2.35
N ALA A 286 6.22 11.08 -3.58
CA ALA A 286 7.29 11.87 -4.13
C ALA A 286 6.75 13.19 -4.69
N GLU A 287 7.41 14.31 -4.38
CA GLU A 287 6.99 15.63 -4.83
C GLU A 287 8.20 16.45 -5.24
N VAL A 288 8.09 17.14 -6.38
CA VAL A 288 9.05 18.16 -6.82
C VAL A 288 8.33 19.50 -6.82
N SER A 289 8.72 20.39 -5.90
CA SER A 289 8.10 21.70 -5.77
C SER A 289 8.62 22.70 -6.80
N SER A 290 7.88 23.78 -7.02
CA SER A 290 8.31 24.92 -7.85
C SER A 290 9.58 25.62 -7.33
N GLY A 291 9.93 25.42 -6.05
CA GLY A 291 11.17 25.91 -5.44
C GLY A 291 12.38 24.99 -5.63
N ASN A 292 12.34 24.06 -6.60
CA ASN A 292 13.39 23.07 -6.86
C ASN A 292 13.71 22.18 -5.63
N ALA A 293 12.69 21.79 -4.87
CA ALA A 293 12.82 20.88 -3.74
C ALA A 293 12.22 19.51 -4.10
N LEU A 294 13.02 18.45 -4.05
CA LEU A 294 12.57 17.07 -4.17
C LEU A 294 12.34 16.51 -2.76
N THR A 295 11.11 16.08 -2.47
CA THR A 295 10.72 15.51 -1.18
C THR A 295 10.15 14.11 -1.35
N PHE A 296 10.64 13.17 -0.54
CA PHE A 296 10.00 11.87 -0.35
C PHE A 296 9.39 11.79 1.04
N LYS A 297 8.18 11.20 1.13
CA LYS A 297 7.56 10.81 2.41
C LYS A 297 7.21 9.33 2.37
N ILE A 298 7.49 8.64 3.46
CA ILE A 298 7.10 7.25 3.68
C ILE A 298 5.88 7.27 4.60
N LYS A 299 4.71 6.90 4.08
CA LYS A 299 3.45 6.90 4.83
C LYS A 299 3.01 5.49 5.19
N SER A 300 2.53 5.29 6.42
CA SER A 300 2.03 4.01 6.93
C SER A 300 1.19 4.24 8.18
N THR A 301 0.91 3.19 8.93
CA THR A 301 0.44 3.27 10.32
C THR A 301 1.65 3.18 11.24
N ASN A 302 1.75 4.08 12.22
CA ASN A 302 2.88 4.10 13.16
C ASN A 302 2.49 3.63 14.56
N ASP A 303 2.84 2.39 14.89
CA ASP A 303 2.64 1.86 16.25
C ASP A 303 3.64 2.44 17.27
N TYR A 304 4.71 3.10 16.81
CA TYR A 304 5.79 3.60 17.64
C TYR A 304 6.10 5.09 17.39
N PRO A 305 5.16 6.02 17.66
CA PRO A 305 5.32 7.45 17.36
C PRO A 305 6.47 8.13 18.12
N GLY A 306 6.93 7.55 19.23
CA GLY A 306 8.09 8.03 19.99
C GLY A 306 9.44 7.71 19.35
N LEU A 307 9.50 6.77 18.39
CA LEU A 307 10.75 6.36 17.76
C LEU A 307 11.20 7.37 16.70
N LYS A 308 12.45 7.81 16.82
CA LYS A 308 13.09 8.73 15.88
C LYS A 308 14.42 8.16 15.42
N VAL A 309 14.60 8.07 14.11
CA VAL A 309 15.87 7.65 13.52
C VAL A 309 16.67 8.86 13.05
N LYS A 310 17.95 8.90 13.44
CA LYS A 310 18.94 9.86 12.97
C LYS A 310 20.11 9.11 12.35
N LEU A 311 20.75 9.74 11.37
CA LEU A 311 21.99 9.26 10.78
C LEU A 311 23.16 10.05 11.34
N ALA A 312 24.28 9.38 11.57
CA ALA A 312 25.54 9.99 11.96
C ALA A 312 26.67 9.49 11.06
N THR A 313 27.63 10.36 10.80
CA THR A 313 28.79 10.04 9.96
C THR A 313 30.07 10.27 10.74
N LYS A 314 31.00 9.31 10.65
CA LYS A 314 32.36 9.42 11.17
C LYS A 314 33.35 9.37 10.02
N THR A 315 34.12 10.43 9.84
CA THR A 315 35.22 10.45 8.86
C THR A 315 36.38 9.60 9.35
N ILE A 316 36.82 8.67 8.51
CA ILE A 316 37.95 7.76 8.76
C ILE A 316 39.23 8.30 8.15
N SER A 317 39.14 8.82 6.92
CA SER A 317 40.28 9.46 6.24
C SER A 317 39.81 10.47 5.20
N THR A 318 40.65 11.46 4.93
CA THR A 318 40.46 12.46 3.86
C THR A 318 41.65 12.43 2.91
N THR A 319 41.41 12.53 1.61
CA THR A 319 42.42 12.68 0.57
C THR A 319 42.32 14.09 -0.01
N PRO A 320 43.31 14.97 0.21
CA PRO A 320 43.24 16.37 -0.22
C PRO A 320 43.25 16.49 -1.76
N ILE A 321 42.60 17.54 -2.27
CA ILE A 321 42.55 17.85 -3.71
C ILE A 321 43.98 18.03 -4.25
N LYS A 322 44.30 17.33 -5.34
CA LYS A 322 45.51 17.58 -6.14
C LYS A 322 45.21 18.59 -7.24
N VAL A 323 46.15 19.51 -7.49
CA VAL A 323 46.07 20.47 -8.58
C VAL A 323 46.85 19.95 -9.79
N ILE A 324 46.22 19.99 -10.96
CA ILE A 324 46.82 19.69 -12.26
C ILE A 324 46.81 20.97 -13.08
N TYR A 325 47.98 21.40 -13.54
CA TYR A 325 48.12 22.54 -14.44
C TYR A 325 48.00 22.10 -15.90
N ILE A 326 47.24 22.87 -16.67
CA ILE A 326 47.11 22.72 -18.12
C ILE A 326 47.73 23.98 -18.73
N ASP A 327 48.88 23.82 -19.38
CA ASP A 327 49.58 24.92 -20.02
C ASP A 327 48.81 25.37 -21.28
N ASP A 328 48.56 26.66 -21.39
CA ASP A 328 47.93 27.28 -22.55
C ASP A 328 48.85 28.37 -23.09
N ASN A 329 49.46 28.09 -24.24
CA ASN A 329 50.38 29.01 -24.91
C ASN A 329 49.67 30.19 -25.59
N THR A 330 48.32 30.20 -25.62
CA THR A 330 47.55 31.33 -26.13
C THR A 330 47.26 32.38 -25.05
N LEU A 331 47.45 32.04 -23.78
CA LEU A 331 47.24 32.94 -22.65
C LEU A 331 48.57 33.54 -22.17
N PRO A 332 48.62 34.84 -21.82
CA PRO A 332 49.81 35.46 -21.24
C PRO A 332 50.23 34.79 -19.94
N ARG A 333 51.54 34.70 -19.70
CA ARG A 333 52.09 34.19 -18.44
C ARG A 333 51.54 34.97 -17.24
N GLY A 334 51.10 34.24 -16.21
CA GLY A 334 50.51 34.81 -15.00
C GLY A 334 48.98 34.81 -14.97
N ILE A 335 48.31 34.52 -16.09
CA ILE A 335 46.86 34.29 -16.12
C ILE A 335 46.56 32.84 -15.74
N GLU A 336 45.73 32.65 -14.71
CA GLU A 336 45.22 31.33 -14.31
C GLU A 336 43.69 31.32 -14.28
N THR A 337 43.11 30.26 -14.83
CA THR A 337 41.66 30.03 -14.83
C THR A 337 41.37 28.62 -14.35
N ILE A 338 40.52 28.49 -13.33
CA ILE A 338 40.05 27.18 -12.85
C ILE A 338 39.12 26.59 -13.91
N VAL A 339 39.52 25.46 -14.49
CA VAL A 339 38.71 24.69 -15.45
C VAL A 339 37.79 23.73 -14.72
N GLU A 340 38.31 23.09 -13.67
CA GLU A 340 37.55 22.15 -12.85
C GLU A 340 37.89 22.37 -11.38
N LYS A 341 36.87 22.50 -10.51
CA LYS A 341 37.05 22.87 -9.10
C LYS A 341 37.78 21.81 -8.26
N GLY A 342 37.75 20.55 -8.66
CA GLY A 342 38.23 19.41 -7.86
C GLY A 342 37.28 19.05 -6.71
N MET A 343 37.48 17.87 -6.13
CA MET A 343 36.77 17.36 -4.94
C MET A 343 37.74 16.57 -4.06
N GLU A 344 37.65 16.73 -2.75
CA GLU A 344 38.39 15.89 -1.82
C GLU A 344 37.86 14.46 -1.85
N GLY A 345 38.75 13.49 -1.61
CA GLY A 345 38.36 12.09 -1.38
C GLY A 345 38.11 11.84 0.09
N TYR A 346 37.25 10.87 0.42
CA TYR A 346 36.92 10.54 1.81
C TYR A 346 36.66 9.05 1.99
N VAL A 347 36.97 8.53 3.17
CA VAL A 347 36.41 7.27 3.67
C VAL A 347 35.63 7.58 4.93
N VAL A 348 34.36 7.20 4.97
CA VAL A 348 33.47 7.49 6.10
C VAL A 348 32.68 6.26 6.53
N ASP A 349 32.41 6.15 7.83
CA ASP A 349 31.47 5.19 8.39
C ASP A 349 30.15 5.89 8.71
N THR A 350 29.04 5.33 8.27
CA THR A 350 27.69 5.82 8.57
C THR A 350 27.02 4.93 9.60
N TYR A 351 26.35 5.56 10.55
CA TYR A 351 25.66 4.92 11.67
C TYR A 351 24.19 5.31 11.67
N ILE A 352 23.34 4.34 12.01
CA ILE A 352 21.94 4.56 12.33
C ILE A 352 21.79 4.67 13.85
N ARG A 353 21.09 5.71 14.31
CA ARG A 353 20.79 5.97 15.72
C ARG A 353 19.29 6.02 15.92
N VAL A 354 18.75 5.10 16.70
CA VAL A 354 17.33 5.04 17.04
C VAL A 354 17.14 5.58 18.44
N TYR A 355 16.26 6.56 18.56
CA TYR A 355 15.89 7.20 19.81
C TYR A 355 14.44 6.88 20.15
N ASN A 356 14.13 6.69 21.43
CA ASN A 356 12.76 6.76 21.95
C ASN A 356 12.65 8.04 22.79
N GLY A 357 11.93 9.04 22.27
CA GLY A 357 12.03 10.40 22.81
C GLY A 357 13.46 10.94 22.65
N ASP A 358 14.12 11.26 23.77
CA ASP A 358 15.49 11.76 23.80
C ASP A 358 16.53 10.67 24.14
N ILE A 359 16.08 9.46 24.46
CA ILE A 359 16.95 8.36 24.88
C ILE A 359 17.44 7.59 23.65
N LEU A 360 18.75 7.47 23.48
CA LEU A 360 19.36 6.61 22.47
C LEU A 360 19.18 5.15 22.90
N ILE A 361 18.42 4.38 22.12
CA ILE A 361 18.14 2.96 22.41
C ILE A 361 18.93 2.01 21.51
N LYS A 362 19.42 2.48 20.36
CA LYS A 362 20.23 1.70 19.44
C LYS A 362 21.18 2.60 18.65
N GLU A 363 22.45 2.21 18.57
CA GLU A 363 23.41 2.74 17.62
C GLU A 363 24.06 1.56 16.89
N GLU A 364 24.03 1.58 15.56
CA GLU A 364 24.59 0.52 14.74
C GLU A 364 25.33 1.13 13.55
N LYS A 365 26.49 0.56 13.21
CA LYS A 365 27.18 0.93 11.98
C LYS A 365 26.42 0.35 10.80
N LEU A 366 25.92 1.22 9.93
CA LEU A 366 25.16 0.85 8.75
C LEU A 366 26.09 0.36 7.63
N HIS A 367 27.09 1.18 7.26
CA HIS A 367 28.06 0.83 6.21
C HIS A 367 29.29 1.76 6.23
N ARG A 368 30.23 1.49 5.32
CA ARG A 368 31.37 2.35 4.99
C ARG A 368 31.21 2.84 3.54
N SER A 369 31.43 4.13 3.31
CA SER A 369 31.48 4.72 1.97
C SER A 369 32.89 5.25 1.66
N ALA A 370 33.35 5.05 0.42
CA ALA A 370 34.66 5.48 -0.05
C ALA A 370 34.53 6.32 -1.33
N TYR A 371 34.93 7.59 -1.24
CA TYR A 371 34.89 8.58 -2.31
C TYR A 371 36.31 8.87 -2.79
N GLN A 372 36.49 8.89 -4.10
CA GLN A 372 37.75 9.24 -4.74
C GLN A 372 37.96 10.76 -4.72
N MET A 373 39.22 11.18 -4.70
CA MET A 373 39.59 12.58 -4.90
C MET A 373 39.51 12.91 -6.39
N TYR A 374 38.87 14.01 -6.74
CA TYR A 374 38.82 14.56 -8.09
C TYR A 374 39.79 15.75 -8.19
N PRO A 375 40.76 15.74 -9.11
CA PRO A 375 41.76 16.79 -9.17
C PRO A 375 41.15 18.13 -9.59
N ARG A 376 41.70 19.23 -9.06
CA ARG A 376 41.44 20.57 -9.57
C ARG A 376 42.28 20.80 -10.81
N LYS A 377 41.66 21.19 -11.92
CA LYS A 377 42.39 21.55 -13.14
C LYS A 377 42.45 23.06 -13.27
N ILE A 378 43.66 23.61 -13.36
CA ILE A 378 43.92 25.04 -13.56
C ILE A 378 44.59 25.20 -14.92
N ARG A 379 43.95 25.95 -15.80
CA ARG A 379 44.58 26.39 -17.05
C ARG A 379 45.43 27.60 -16.75
N ARG A 380 46.71 27.57 -17.10
CA ARG A 380 47.62 28.69 -16.90
C ARG A 380 48.26 29.14 -18.21
N GLY A 381 48.37 30.45 -18.39
CA GLY A 381 49.07 31.03 -19.52
C GLY A 381 50.56 30.81 -19.44
N ASN A 382 51.16 30.47 -20.57
CA ASN A 382 52.60 30.26 -20.70
C ASN A 382 53.21 31.05 -21.87
N SER A 383 52.44 31.94 -22.50
CA SER A 383 52.97 32.83 -23.53
C SER A 383 53.95 33.85 -22.91
N PRO A 384 55.15 34.05 -23.49
CA PRO A 384 56.09 35.05 -23.03
C PRO A 384 55.43 36.43 -22.99
N VAL A 385 55.58 37.15 -21.86
CA VAL A 385 55.16 38.56 -21.79
C VAL A 385 56.23 39.37 -22.53
N ALA A 386 55.85 40.09 -23.58
CA ALA A 386 56.74 41.07 -24.18
C ALA A 386 57.03 42.17 -23.14
N GLU A 387 58.29 42.35 -22.75
CA GLU A 387 58.70 43.50 -21.95
C GLU A 387 58.42 44.78 -22.74
N ILE A 388 57.52 45.63 -22.22
CA ILE A 388 57.40 47.00 -22.68
C ILE A 388 58.56 47.75 -22.02
N ILE A 389 59.60 48.01 -22.79
CA ILE A 389 60.66 48.94 -22.41
C ILE A 389 60.09 50.34 -22.67
N GLU A 390 59.68 51.05 -21.62
CA GLU A 390 59.48 52.49 -21.73
C GLU A 390 60.87 53.14 -21.87
N GLU A 391 61.15 53.70 -23.05
CA GLU A 391 62.37 54.49 -23.25
C GLU A 391 62.32 55.79 -22.42
N PRO A 392 63.47 56.23 -21.86
CA PRO A 392 63.57 57.27 -20.82
C PRO A 392 63.19 58.68 -21.23
#